data_AF-A0A418WNT3-F1
#
_entry.id   AF-A0A418WNT3-F1
#
_cell.length_a   1.000
_cell.length_b   1.000
_cell.length_c   1.000
_cell.angle_alpha   90.00
_cell.angle_beta   90.00
_cell.angle_gamma   90.00
#
_symmetry.space_group_name_H-M   'P 1'
#
loop_
_entity.id
_entity.type
_entity.pdbx_description
1 polymer ?
#
loop_
_entity_poly.entity_id
_entity_poly.type
_entity_poly.pdbx_seq_one_letter_code
_entity_poly.pdbx_strand_id
1 'polypeptide(L)'
;MKTMLALTALAGALYVAPATAQSPADGTNTRVVRYADLDLGTEKGRDALDRRIRVAVSAACGTASSVDPEGKREVRRCKADTLAHVAAQRDQAIASLQTAPTLLASQ
;
A
#
# COMPACT_ATOMS: atom_id res chain seq x y z
N MET A 1 62.02 -43.97 -7.58
CA MET A 1 60.56 -44.03 -7.80
C MET A 1 59.98 -42.90 -6.95
N LYS A 2 59.57 -41.74 -7.53
CA LYS A 2 58.20 -41.45 -8.01
C LYS A 2 57.18 -41.79 -6.89
N THR A 3 56.42 -40.91 -6.28
CA THR A 3 55.93 -39.57 -6.63
C THR A 3 55.36 -38.89 -5.38
N MET A 4 55.49 -37.57 -5.36
CA MET A 4 54.67 -36.54 -4.71
C MET A 4 53.36 -36.97 -4.05
N LEU A 5 53.15 -36.53 -2.81
CA LEU A 5 51.82 -36.34 -2.21
C LEU A 5 51.58 -34.83 -2.10
N ALA A 6 50.68 -34.35 -2.94
CA ALA A 6 50.29 -32.95 -3.05
C ALA A 6 49.13 -32.62 -2.09
N LEU A 7 49.17 -31.37 -1.62
CA LEU A 7 48.16 -30.57 -0.91
C LEU A 7 46.70 -30.83 -1.32
N THR A 8 45.80 -30.77 -0.34
CA THR A 8 44.48 -30.14 -0.52
C THR A 8 44.00 -29.49 0.79
N ALA A 9 44.30 -28.21 0.97
CA ALA A 9 43.62 -27.36 1.94
C ALA A 9 42.22 -27.04 1.38
N LEU A 10 41.19 -27.61 2.00
CA LEU A 10 39.79 -27.41 1.60
C LEU A 10 39.31 -26.05 2.15
N ALA A 11 39.57 -24.97 1.41
CA ALA A 11 39.01 -23.66 1.69
C ALA A 11 37.51 -23.67 1.33
N GLY A 12 36.65 -23.91 2.31
CA GLY A 12 35.21 -23.78 2.17
C GLY A 12 34.83 -22.30 2.03
N ALA A 13 34.60 -21.85 0.80
CA ALA A 13 33.97 -20.56 0.55
C ALA A 13 32.50 -20.64 0.99
N LEU A 14 32.18 -20.01 2.12
CA LEU A 14 30.80 -19.74 2.52
C LEU A 14 30.20 -18.74 1.54
N TYR A 15 29.52 -19.23 0.51
CA TYR A 15 28.64 -18.42 -0.32
C TYR A 15 27.43 -18.01 0.52
N VAL A 16 27.51 -16.84 1.16
CA VAL A 16 26.33 -16.17 1.69
C VAL A 16 25.60 -15.58 0.50
N ALA A 17 24.60 -16.31 -0.01
CA ALA A 17 23.69 -15.76 -1.01
C ALA A 17 22.97 -14.55 -0.38
N PRO A 18 22.94 -13.37 -1.03
CA PRO A 18 22.12 -12.28 -0.56
C PRO A 18 20.67 -12.74 -0.63
N ALA A 19 20.00 -12.81 0.52
CA ALA A 19 18.55 -12.94 0.55
C ALA A 19 17.96 -11.64 0.01
N THR A 20 17.75 -11.57 -1.32
CA THR A 20 16.94 -10.52 -1.91
C THR A 20 15.52 -10.72 -1.39
N ALA A 21 15.07 -9.81 -0.52
CA ALA A 21 13.66 -9.71 -0.17
C ALA A 21 12.89 -9.53 -1.48
N GLN A 22 12.22 -10.59 -1.92
CA GLN A 22 11.25 -10.50 -3.00
C GLN A 22 10.15 -9.62 -2.44
N SER A 23 10.13 -8.34 -2.85
CA SER A 23 8.92 -7.53 -2.70
C SER A 23 7.81 -8.41 -3.26
N PRO A 24 6.77 -8.75 -2.48
CA PRO A 24 5.66 -9.49 -3.04
C PRO A 24 5.27 -8.73 -4.30
N ALA A 25 5.29 -9.41 -5.45
CA ALA A 25 4.59 -8.91 -6.62
C ALA A 25 3.14 -8.89 -6.16
N ASP A 26 2.76 -7.73 -5.63
CA ASP A 26 1.62 -7.54 -4.78
C ASP A 26 0.36 -8.02 -5.51
N GLY A 27 -0.28 -9.06 -4.98
CA GLY A 27 -1.70 -9.32 -5.24
C GLY A 27 -2.61 -8.17 -4.75
N THR A 28 -2.00 -7.13 -4.19
CA THR A 28 -2.61 -5.89 -3.73
C THR A 28 -2.89 -4.98 -4.92
N ASN A 29 -4.15 -4.92 -5.36
CA ASN A 29 -4.61 -3.97 -6.36
C ASN A 29 -4.56 -2.54 -5.80
N THR A 30 -3.38 -1.90 -5.85
CA THR A 30 -3.21 -0.52 -5.38
C THR A 30 -3.92 0.46 -6.30
N ARG A 31 -4.69 1.39 -5.70
CA ARG A 31 -5.41 2.46 -6.41
C ARG A 31 -4.99 3.82 -5.87
N VAL A 32 -4.62 4.73 -6.76
CA VAL A 32 -4.27 6.12 -6.42
C VAL A 32 -5.53 6.98 -6.47
N VAL A 33 -5.83 7.69 -5.40
CA VAL A 33 -6.94 8.66 -5.32
C VAL A 33 -6.38 10.07 -5.37
N ARG A 34 -6.64 10.79 -6.47
CA ARG A 34 -6.28 12.21 -6.60
C ARG A 34 -7.37 13.09 -6.00
N TYR A 35 -6.98 14.11 -5.25
CA TYR A 35 -7.90 15.02 -4.55
C TYR A 35 -7.44 16.48 -4.54
N ALA A 36 -6.38 16.82 -5.29
CA ALA A 36 -5.85 18.19 -5.35
C ALA A 36 -6.86 19.22 -5.92
N ASP A 37 -7.90 18.75 -6.60
CA ASP A 37 -9.00 19.55 -7.13
C ASP A 37 -10.14 19.78 -6.12
N LEU A 38 -10.08 19.15 -4.94
CA LEU A 38 -11.10 19.25 -3.90
C LEU A 38 -10.66 20.23 -2.81
N ASP A 39 -11.57 21.10 -2.40
CA ASP A 39 -11.40 21.91 -1.20
C ASP A 39 -11.77 21.10 0.05
N LEU A 40 -10.78 20.42 0.65
CA LEU A 40 -10.99 19.62 1.87
C LEU A 40 -11.23 20.47 3.12
N GLY A 41 -11.17 21.80 3.03
CA GLY A 41 -11.56 22.72 4.11
C GLY A 41 -13.07 22.81 4.28
N THR A 42 -13.83 22.37 3.26
CA THR A 42 -15.29 22.34 3.26
C THR A 42 -15.83 20.93 3.51
N GLU A 43 -17.02 20.83 4.11
CA GLU A 43 -17.74 19.57 4.25
C GLU A 43 -17.96 18.89 2.88
N LYS A 44 -18.39 19.68 1.88
CA LYS A 44 -18.62 19.20 0.51
C LYS A 44 -17.38 18.57 -0.13
N GLY A 45 -16.20 19.16 0.06
CA GLY A 45 -14.96 18.62 -0.49
C GLY A 45 -14.50 17.36 0.23
N ARG A 46 -14.70 17.29 1.56
CA ARG A 46 -14.44 16.07 2.36
C ARG A 46 -15.35 14.92 1.95
N ASP A 47 -16.63 15.19 1.74
CA ASP A 47 -17.58 14.19 1.23
C ASP A 47 -17.23 13.69 -0.17
N ALA A 48 -16.75 14.58 -1.03
CA ALA A 48 -16.29 14.24 -2.37
C ALA A 48 -15.05 13.32 -2.31
N LEU A 49 -14.10 13.59 -1.41
CA LEU A 49 -12.95 12.73 -1.15
C LEU A 49 -13.40 11.35 -0.65
N ASP A 50 -14.27 11.32 0.36
CA ASP A 50 -14.75 10.07 0.95
C ASP A 50 -15.49 9.21 -0.08
N ARG A 51 -16.26 9.84 -0.98
CA ARG A 51 -16.88 9.15 -2.13
C ARG A 51 -15.83 8.56 -3.07
N ARG A 52 -14.79 9.31 -3.42
CA ARG A 52 -13.71 8.82 -4.30
C ARG A 52 -12.97 7.64 -3.69
N ILE A 53 -12.68 7.70 -2.39
CA ILE A 53 -12.08 6.58 -1.64
C ILE A 53 -12.97 5.34 -1.74
N ARG A 54 -14.28 5.45 -1.47
CA ARG A 54 -15.21 4.30 -1.58
C ARG A 54 -15.24 3.67 -2.97
N VAL A 55 -15.17 4.49 -4.02
CA VAL A 55 -15.10 4.01 -5.42
C VAL A 55 -13.78 3.28 -5.67
N ALA A 56 -12.66 3.85 -5.26
CA ALA A 56 -11.34 3.24 -5.41
C ALA A 56 -11.23 1.91 -4.65
N VAL A 57 -11.72 1.86 -3.41
CA VAL A 57 -11.78 0.63 -2.60
C VAL A 57 -12.65 -0.42 -3.29
N SER A 58 -13.79 -0.04 -3.86
CA SER A 58 -14.63 -0.96 -4.62
C SER A 58 -13.92 -1.49 -5.88
N ALA A 59 -13.13 -0.66 -6.56
CA ALA A 59 -12.32 -1.08 -7.70
C ALA A 59 -11.07 -1.91 -7.35
N ALA A 60 -10.61 -1.84 -6.08
CA ALA A 60 -9.50 -2.64 -5.57
C ALA A 60 -9.99 -4.02 -5.08
N CYS A 61 -11.08 -4.05 -4.30
CA CYS A 61 -11.67 -5.29 -3.77
C CYS A 61 -12.55 -6.04 -4.77
N GLY A 62 -12.95 -5.40 -5.87
CA GLY A 62 -13.80 -5.98 -6.89
C GLY A 62 -15.28 -6.13 -6.48
N THR A 63 -15.98 -6.92 -7.28
CA THR A 63 -17.42 -7.16 -7.13
C THR A 63 -17.66 -8.64 -6.87
N ALA A 64 -18.45 -8.95 -5.84
CA ALA A 64 -18.84 -10.33 -5.55
C ALA A 64 -20.00 -10.79 -6.45
N SER A 65 -19.99 -12.07 -6.83
CA SER A 65 -21.11 -12.69 -7.55
C SER A 65 -22.36 -12.77 -6.66
N SER A 66 -23.55 -12.66 -7.25
CA SER A 66 -24.82 -12.74 -6.52
C SER A 66 -25.08 -14.15 -5.95
N VAL A 67 -24.54 -15.18 -6.60
CA VAL A 67 -24.72 -16.60 -6.26
C VAL A 67 -23.62 -17.17 -5.36
N ASP A 68 -22.67 -16.34 -4.92
CA ASP A 68 -21.57 -16.74 -4.03
C ASP A 68 -21.65 -15.97 -2.69
N PRO A 69 -22.26 -16.58 -1.64
CA PRO A 69 -22.34 -15.96 -0.32
C PRO A 69 -20.98 -15.77 0.36
N GLU A 70 -20.00 -16.63 0.08
CA GLU A 70 -18.68 -16.58 0.69
C GLU A 70 -17.86 -15.45 0.07
N GLY A 71 -17.80 -15.36 -1.26
CA GLY A 71 -17.19 -14.23 -1.96
C GLY A 71 -17.79 -12.88 -1.58
N LYS A 72 -19.10 -12.81 -1.29
CA LYS A 72 -19.73 -11.59 -0.72
C LYS A 72 -19.19 -11.22 0.66
N ARG A 73 -18.90 -12.20 1.51
CA ARG A 73 -18.31 -11.94 2.83
C ARG A 73 -16.88 -11.44 2.68
N GLU A 74 -16.08 -12.09 1.84
CA GLU A 74 -14.70 -11.69 1.56
C GLU A 74 -14.60 -10.29 0.96
N VAL A 75 -15.41 -9.96 -0.04
CA VAL A 75 -15.42 -8.60 -0.62
C VAL A 75 -15.86 -7.56 0.41
N ARG A 76 -16.84 -7.86 1.27
CA ARG A 76 -17.24 -6.92 2.34
C ARG A 76 -16.12 -6.71 3.36
N ARG A 77 -15.44 -7.78 3.76
CA ARG A 77 -14.29 -7.72 4.66
C ARG A 77 -13.17 -6.89 4.05
N CYS A 78 -12.78 -7.16 2.80
CA CYS A 78 -11.78 -6.39 2.07
C CYS A 78 -12.12 -4.89 2.07
N LYS A 79 -13.37 -4.52 1.79
CA LYS A 79 -13.80 -3.12 1.79
C LYS A 79 -13.68 -2.48 3.17
N ALA A 80 -14.11 -3.18 4.23
CA ALA A 80 -14.02 -2.67 5.59
C ALA A 80 -12.55 -2.50 6.03
N ASP A 81 -11.72 -3.51 5.80
CA ASP A 81 -10.30 -3.51 6.16
C ASP A 81 -9.55 -2.42 5.39
N THR A 82 -9.81 -2.28 4.09
CA THR A 82 -9.18 -1.23 3.26
C THR A 82 -9.61 0.16 3.69
N LEU A 83 -10.91 0.37 3.98
CA LEU A 83 -11.39 1.67 4.48
C LEU A 83 -10.76 2.04 5.82
N ALA A 84 -10.62 1.06 6.73
CA ALA A 84 -9.93 1.27 8.00
C ALA A 84 -8.44 1.61 7.78
N HIS A 85 -7.79 0.92 6.85
CA HIS A 85 -6.37 1.15 6.53
C HIS A 85 -6.11 2.55 5.96
N VAL A 86 -6.99 3.06 5.09
CA VAL A 86 -6.82 4.37 4.46
C VAL A 86 -7.39 5.54 5.27
N ALA A 87 -8.10 5.28 6.37
CA ALA A 87 -8.70 6.32 7.21
C ALA A 87 -7.66 7.31 7.75
N ALA A 88 -6.51 6.80 8.23
CA ALA A 88 -5.42 7.65 8.71
C ALA A 88 -4.84 8.55 7.61
N GLN A 89 -4.72 8.05 6.38
CA GLN A 89 -4.23 8.84 5.23
C GLN A 89 -5.23 9.93 4.84
N ARG A 90 -6.53 9.62 4.89
CA ARG A 90 -7.61 10.57 4.66
C ARG A 90 -7.59 11.69 5.70
N ASP A 91 -7.42 11.36 6.97
CA ASP A 91 -7.37 12.35 8.04
C ASP A 91 -6.11 13.22 7.97
N GLN A 92 -4.96 12.65 7.59
CA GLN A 92 -3.74 13.39 7.30
C GLN A 92 -3.93 14.37 6.13
N ALA A 93 -4.61 13.95 5.05
CA ALA A 93 -4.90 14.83 3.92
C ALA A 93 -5.75 16.05 4.35
N ILE A 94 -6.74 15.84 5.22
CA ILE A 94 -7.58 16.92 5.76
C ILE A 94 -6.79 17.82 6.71
N ALA A 95 -5.99 17.23 7.61
CA ALA A 95 -5.19 17.98 8.57
C ALA A 95 -4.10 18.84 7.90
N SER A 96 -3.54 18.38 6.77
CA SER A 96 -2.51 19.11 6.03
C SER A 96 -2.95 20.51 5.55
N LEU A 97 -4.27 20.73 5.39
CA LEU A 97 -4.80 22.05 5.07
C LEU A 97 -4.65 23.06 6.22
N GLN A 98 -4.60 22.60 7.47
CA GLN A 98 -4.47 23.49 8.63
C GLN A 98 -3.03 23.96 8.85
N THR A 99 -2.05 23.24 8.33
CA THR A 99 -0.62 23.58 8.48
C THR A 99 -0.13 24.54 7.38
N ALA A 100 -0.77 24.54 6.20
CA ALA A 100 -0.38 25.39 5.07
C ALA A 100 -0.55 26.92 5.27
N PRO A 101 -1.59 27.47 5.92
CA PRO A 101 -1.80 28.92 5.96
C PRO A 101 -0.77 29.68 6.81
N THR A 102 -0.01 29.02 7.69
CA THR A 102 0.93 29.69 8.59
C THR A 102 2.29 30.01 7.95
N LEU A 103 2.68 29.31 6.88
CA LEU A 103 3.99 29.50 6.22
C LEU A 103 4.02 30.65 5.21
N LEU A 104 2.86 31.21 4.83
CA LEU A 104 2.77 32.37 3.93
C LEU A 104 2.70 33.72 4.66
N ALA A 105 2.57 33.73 5.99
CA ALA A 105 2.46 34.96 6.79
C ALA A 105 3.79 35.46 7.39
N SER A 106 4.93 34.91 6.97
CA SER A 106 6.26 35.21 7.54
C SER A 106 7.33 35.64 6.53
N GLN A 107 6.93 36.19 5.36
CA GLN A 107 7.84 36.88 4.44
C GLN A 107 7.49 38.35 4.25
#